data_AF-A0A511ZHM7-F1
#
_entry.id   AF-A0A511ZHM7-F1
#
_cell.length_a   1.000
_cell.length_b   1.000
_cell.length_c   1.000
_cell.angle_alpha   90.00
_cell.angle_beta   90.00
_cell.angle_gamma   90.00
#
_symmetry.space_group_name_H-M   'P 1'
#
loop_
_entity.id
_entity.type
_entity.pdbx_description
1 polymer ?
#
loop_
_entity_poly.entity_id
_entity_poly.type
_entity_poly.pdbx_seq_one_letter_code
_entity_poly.pdbx_strand_id
1 'polypeptide(L)'
;MTKKKWELEDFIEQNQRRVYYQMSRLQIDEREGDYFQEGLVAMWKAYENYNPDKGPLTTYMNFQIRNRLVDVLRQSIVERKYIEQLGIQFKGETQSGNYMDGNKIPSESEGEANPQGIINKTIESDFSDLTAVLTDKQKVWFDYAIVEGLSNQEIAEKEQISLEAVKSWAKSAKRKLRNLDWEKQ
;
A
#
# COMPACT_ATOMS: atom_id res chain seq x y z
N MET A 1 36.55 -22.21 7.26
CA MET A 1 35.76 -21.85 6.07
C MET A 1 35.96 -20.37 5.81
N THR A 2 36.74 -20.03 4.80
CA THR A 2 36.96 -18.66 4.33
C THR A 2 35.63 -18.11 3.83
N LYS A 3 35.07 -17.09 4.51
CA LYS A 3 33.92 -16.33 3.98
C LYS A 3 34.39 -15.75 2.65
N LYS A 4 33.93 -16.31 1.54
CA LYS A 4 34.06 -15.69 0.22
C LYS A 4 33.35 -14.35 0.35
N LYS A 5 34.10 -13.27 0.45
CA LYS A 5 33.57 -11.90 0.39
C LYS A 5 33.07 -11.77 -1.05
N TRP A 6 31.77 -11.95 -1.24
CA TRP A 6 31.16 -11.57 -2.50
C TRP A 6 31.24 -10.05 -2.54
N GLU A 7 31.73 -9.49 -3.65
CA GLU A 7 31.55 -8.07 -3.87
C GLU A 7 30.03 -7.82 -3.99
N LEU A 8 29.56 -6.72 -3.38
CA LEU A 8 28.14 -6.39 -3.30
C LEU A 8 27.48 -6.42 -4.70
N GLU A 9 28.24 -5.99 -5.70
CA GLU A 9 27.87 -5.98 -7.12
C GLU A 9 27.54 -7.39 -7.63
N ASP A 10 28.42 -8.37 -7.42
CA ASP A 10 28.19 -9.77 -7.84
C ASP A 10 26.94 -10.36 -7.20
N PHE A 11 26.72 -10.05 -5.91
CA PHE A 11 25.55 -10.53 -5.18
C PHE A 11 24.25 -9.95 -5.73
N ILE A 12 24.25 -8.63 -5.97
CA ILE A 12 23.10 -7.93 -6.56
C ILE A 12 22.84 -8.44 -7.96
N GLU A 13 23.86 -8.57 -8.81
CA GLU A 13 23.71 -9.00 -10.20
C GLU A 13 23.03 -10.37 -10.30
N GLN A 14 23.41 -11.30 -9.43
CA GLN A 14 22.83 -12.65 -9.39
C GLN A 14 21.41 -12.71 -8.83
N ASN A 15 21.00 -11.73 -8.02
CA ASN A 15 19.74 -11.81 -7.27
C ASN A 15 18.71 -10.75 -7.64
N GLN A 16 19.06 -9.66 -8.33
CA GLN A 16 18.18 -8.53 -8.67
C GLN A 16 16.89 -8.95 -9.40
N ARG A 17 16.92 -10.03 -10.19
CA ARG A 17 15.71 -10.59 -10.84
C ARG A 17 14.62 -10.97 -9.84
N ARG A 18 14.98 -11.25 -8.59
CA ARG A 18 14.02 -11.50 -7.50
C ARG A 18 13.19 -10.26 -7.17
N VAL A 19 13.78 -9.08 -7.26
CA VAL A 19 13.05 -7.81 -7.05
C VAL A 19 12.01 -7.63 -8.15
N TYR A 20 12.42 -7.75 -9.41
CA TYR A 20 11.52 -7.71 -10.56
C TYR A 20 10.39 -8.74 -10.45
N TYR A 21 10.69 -9.96 -10.01
CA TYR A 21 9.68 -10.98 -9.77
C TYR A 21 8.67 -10.58 -8.68
N GLN A 22 9.11 -9.95 -7.58
CA GLN A 22 8.18 -9.50 -6.55
C GLN A 22 7.36 -8.28 -7.02
N MET A 23 7.97 -7.34 -7.75
CA MET A 23 7.28 -6.18 -8.32
C MET A 23 6.16 -6.62 -9.26
N SER A 24 6.44 -7.56 -10.19
CA SER A 24 5.43 -8.07 -11.11
C SER A 24 4.28 -8.78 -10.38
N ARG A 25 4.58 -9.55 -9.33
CA ARG A 25 3.55 -10.18 -8.48
C ARG A 25 2.71 -9.20 -7.69
N LEU A 26 3.22 -8.01 -7.41
CA LEU A 26 2.51 -6.92 -6.75
C LEU A 26 1.87 -5.94 -7.77
N GLN A 27 2.01 -6.22 -9.07
CA GLN A 27 1.50 -5.37 -10.16
C GLN A 27 2.05 -3.93 -10.10
N ILE A 28 3.32 -3.79 -9.67
CA ILE A 28 4.03 -2.51 -9.65
C ILE A 28 4.63 -2.26 -11.04
N ASP A 29 4.33 -1.12 -11.67
CA ASP A 29 5.01 -0.68 -12.89
C ASP A 29 6.43 -0.22 -12.55
N GLU A 30 7.42 -0.68 -13.32
CA GLU A 30 8.83 -0.29 -13.18
C GLU A 30 9.05 1.21 -13.43
N ARG A 31 8.17 1.84 -14.19
CA ARG A 31 8.26 3.26 -14.54
C ARG A 31 7.77 4.20 -13.44
N GLU A 32 7.09 3.68 -12.43
CA GLU A 32 6.54 4.47 -11.33
C GLU A 32 7.37 4.31 -10.06
N GLY A 33 7.98 5.39 -9.57
CA GLY A 33 8.67 5.42 -8.28
C GLY A 33 9.95 4.56 -8.20
N ASP A 34 10.58 4.56 -7.03
CA ASP A 34 11.89 3.93 -6.80
C ASP A 34 11.79 2.48 -6.27
N TYR A 35 10.72 1.75 -6.59
CA TYR A 35 10.47 0.41 -6.01
C TYR A 35 11.60 -0.59 -6.27
N PHE A 36 12.20 -0.58 -7.47
CA PHE A 36 13.31 -1.48 -7.77
C PHE A 36 14.49 -1.23 -6.83
N GLN A 37 14.83 0.03 -6.59
CA GLN A 37 15.95 0.42 -5.72
C GLN A 37 15.64 0.08 -4.27
N GLU A 38 14.41 0.32 -3.83
CA GLU A 38 13.93 -0.08 -2.51
C GLU A 38 13.99 -1.61 -2.29
N GLY A 39 13.67 -2.38 -3.33
CA GLY A 39 13.83 -3.82 -3.33
C GLY A 39 15.29 -4.27 -3.24
N LEU A 40 16.20 -3.60 -3.96
CA LEU A 40 17.65 -3.87 -3.87
C LEU A 40 18.22 -3.54 -2.48
N VAL A 41 17.82 -2.41 -1.88
CA VAL A 41 18.22 -2.03 -0.53
C VAL A 41 17.74 -3.07 0.49
N ALA A 42 16.49 -3.53 0.38
CA ALA A 42 15.98 -4.58 1.26
C ALA A 42 16.71 -5.92 1.07
N MET A 43 17.05 -6.26 -0.17
CA MET A 43 17.84 -7.44 -0.49
C MET A 43 19.22 -7.41 0.16
N TRP A 44 19.92 -6.28 0.07
CA TRP A 44 21.21 -6.08 0.72
C TRP A 44 21.02 -6.19 2.25
N LYS A 45 20.13 -5.43 2.87
CA LYS A 45 19.87 -5.54 4.32
C LYS A 45 19.57 -6.98 4.78
N ALA A 46 18.91 -7.79 3.95
CA ALA A 46 18.66 -9.19 4.25
C ALA A 46 19.96 -10.04 4.24
N TYR A 47 20.88 -9.77 3.31
CA TYR A 47 22.19 -10.42 3.27
C TYR A 47 23.08 -10.01 4.45
N GLU A 48 23.08 -8.74 4.85
CA GLU A 48 23.88 -8.24 5.99
C GLU A 48 23.50 -8.94 7.30
N ASN A 49 22.19 -9.03 7.53
CA ASN A 49 21.63 -9.50 8.78
C ASN A 49 21.29 -10.99 8.74
N TYR A 50 21.78 -11.72 7.73
CA TYR A 50 21.47 -13.12 7.56
C TYR A 50 22.11 -13.99 8.65
N ASN A 51 21.29 -14.85 9.26
CA ASN A 51 21.73 -15.89 10.17
C ASN A 51 21.43 -17.28 9.55
N PRO A 52 22.45 -18.10 9.25
CA PRO A 52 22.29 -19.45 8.71
C PRO A 52 21.42 -20.39 9.55
N ASP A 53 21.37 -20.19 10.87
CA ASP A 53 20.61 -21.05 11.79
C ASP A 53 19.09 -20.84 11.67
N LYS A 54 18.66 -19.72 11.06
CA LYS A 54 17.24 -19.35 10.91
C LYS A 54 16.64 -19.81 9.58
N GLY A 55 17.36 -20.61 8.80
CA GLY A 55 16.93 -21.16 7.52
C GLY A 55 17.58 -20.48 6.32
N PRO A 56 17.18 -20.84 5.08
CA PRO A 56 17.89 -20.43 3.86
C PRO A 56 17.83 -18.92 3.57
N LEU A 57 18.96 -18.33 3.18
CA LEU A 57 19.09 -16.91 2.79
C LEU A 57 18.05 -16.50 1.74
N THR A 58 17.84 -17.33 0.73
CA THR A 58 16.88 -17.06 -0.36
C THR A 58 15.48 -16.80 0.16
N THR A 59 15.01 -17.61 1.11
CA THR A 59 13.68 -17.47 1.70
C THR A 59 13.56 -16.18 2.48
N TYR A 60 14.57 -15.89 3.32
CA TYR A 60 14.61 -14.68 4.12
C TYR A 60 14.68 -13.41 3.26
N MET A 61 15.51 -13.42 2.23
CA MET A 61 15.68 -12.33 1.28
C MET A 61 14.40 -12.06 0.49
N ASN A 62 13.74 -13.08 -0.06
CA ASN A 62 12.46 -12.91 -0.75
C ASN A 62 11.38 -12.31 0.17
N PHE A 63 11.35 -12.74 1.44
CA PHE A 63 10.46 -12.19 2.45
C PHE A 63 10.74 -10.70 2.71
N GLN A 64 12.01 -10.32 2.90
CA GLN A 64 12.40 -8.93 3.13
C GLN A 64 12.07 -8.03 1.93
N ILE A 65 12.42 -8.44 0.71
CA ILE A 65 12.11 -7.71 -0.52
C ILE A 65 10.60 -7.47 -0.63
N ARG A 66 9.80 -8.53 -0.49
CA ARG A 66 8.34 -8.44 -0.61
C ARG A 66 7.75 -7.49 0.43
N ASN A 67 8.18 -7.58 1.68
CA ASN A 67 7.68 -6.70 2.73
C ASN A 67 8.02 -5.25 2.44
N ARG A 68 9.27 -4.95 2.05
CA ARG A 68 9.67 -3.58 1.73
C ARG A 68 8.85 -3.01 0.58
N LEU A 69 8.66 -3.77 -0.50
CA LEU A 69 7.86 -3.33 -1.64
C LEU A 69 6.40 -3.07 -1.26
N VAL A 70 5.81 -3.91 -0.40
CA VAL A 70 4.45 -3.70 0.12
C VAL A 70 4.38 -2.42 0.96
N ASP A 71 5.37 -2.16 1.79
CA ASP A 71 5.37 -0.98 2.66
C ASP A 71 5.51 0.31 1.83
N VAL A 72 6.41 0.33 0.83
CA VAL A 72 6.55 1.47 -0.09
C VAL A 72 5.28 1.66 -0.93
N LEU A 73 4.63 0.57 -1.37
CA LEU A 73 3.37 0.64 -2.11
C LEU A 73 2.23 1.20 -1.26
N ARG A 74 2.16 0.84 0.03
CA ARG A 74 1.18 1.45 0.95
C ARG A 74 1.43 2.95 1.08
N GLN A 75 2.68 3.34 1.28
CA GLN A 75 3.03 4.75 1.42
C GLN A 75 2.66 5.56 0.16
N SER A 76 2.93 5.03 -1.04
CA SER A 76 2.57 5.73 -2.28
C SER A 76 1.07 5.83 -2.52
N ILE A 77 0.28 4.84 -2.07
CA ILE A 77 -1.20 4.94 -2.08
C ILE A 77 -1.66 6.09 -1.17
N VAL A 78 -1.10 6.19 0.04
CA VAL A 78 -1.44 7.27 0.98
C VAL A 78 -1.06 8.63 0.43
N GLU A 79 0.15 8.76 -0.12
CA GLU A 79 0.63 10.01 -0.72
C GLU A 79 -0.26 10.45 -1.89
N ARG A 80 -0.66 9.53 -2.76
CA ARG A 80 -1.59 9.83 -3.86
C ARG A 80 -2.95 10.33 -3.35
N LYS A 81 -3.53 9.68 -2.33
CA LYS A 81 -4.79 10.13 -1.71
C LYS A 81 -4.64 11.54 -1.13
N TYR A 82 -3.53 11.82 -0.45
CA TYR A 82 -3.26 13.14 0.12
C TYR A 82 -3.15 14.22 -0.97
N ILE A 83 -2.40 13.96 -2.05
CA ILE A 83 -2.26 14.87 -3.18
C ILE A 83 -3.62 15.10 -3.88
N GLU A 84 -4.42 14.06 -4.06
CA GLU A 84 -5.76 14.18 -4.64
C GLU A 84 -6.69 15.06 -3.80
N GLN A 85 -6.68 14.86 -2.48
CA GLN A 85 -7.44 15.70 -1.54
C GLN A 85 -7.03 17.17 -1.61
N LEU A 86 -5.72 17.46 -1.66
CA LEU A 86 -5.23 18.81 -1.89
C LEU A 86 -5.71 19.37 -3.23
N GLY A 87 -5.64 18.57 -4.31
CA GLY A 87 -6.11 18.98 -5.64
C GLY A 87 -7.60 19.35 -5.69
N ILE A 88 -8.44 18.67 -4.89
CA ILE A 88 -9.87 18.99 -4.74
C ILE A 88 -10.06 20.30 -3.97
N GLN A 89 -9.29 20.53 -2.89
CA GLN A 89 -9.35 21.78 -2.11
C GLN A 89 -8.94 23.01 -2.95
N PHE A 90 -7.82 22.92 -3.68
CA PHE A 90 -7.38 24.02 -4.56
C PHE A 90 -8.40 24.32 -5.68
N LYS A 91 -9.07 23.31 -6.26
CA LYS A 91 -10.16 23.56 -7.22
C LYS A 91 -11.37 24.26 -6.59
N GLY A 92 -11.74 23.92 -5.35
CA GLY A 92 -12.80 24.61 -4.62
C GLY A 92 -12.47 26.08 -4.30
N GLU A 93 -11.21 26.39 -4.00
CA GLU A 93 -10.78 27.77 -3.71
C GLU A 93 -10.64 28.63 -4.98
N THR A 94 -10.21 28.06 -6.10
CA THR A 94 -10.13 28.81 -7.39
C THR A 94 -11.50 29.15 -7.99
N GLN A 95 -12.58 28.46 -7.60
CA GLN A 95 -13.95 28.83 -7.98
C GLN A 95 -14.50 30.05 -7.20
N SER A 96 -13.75 30.59 -6.22
CA SER A 96 -14.11 31.85 -5.54
C SER A 96 -13.51 33.11 -6.19
N GLY A 97 -12.80 32.98 -7.32
CA GLY A 97 -12.23 34.10 -8.06
C GLY A 97 -12.94 34.35 -9.38
N ASN A 98 -13.61 35.50 -9.51
CA ASN A 98 -14.10 36.03 -10.79
C ASN A 98 -12.92 36.49 -11.69
N TYR A 99 -12.04 35.57 -12.10
CA TYR A 99 -11.10 35.84 -13.18
C TYR A 99 -11.75 35.42 -14.49
N MET A 100 -12.36 36.40 -15.14
CA MET A 100 -12.84 36.31 -16.51
C MET A 100 -11.64 36.13 -17.44
N ASP A 101 -11.30 34.89 -17.81
CA ASP A 101 -10.45 34.65 -18.98
C ASP A 101 -11.34 34.49 -20.22
N GLY A 102 -11.32 35.53 -21.04
CA GLY A 102 -12.10 35.62 -22.26
C GLY A 102 -11.39 34.92 -23.40
N ASN A 103 -11.72 33.64 -23.64
CA ASN A 103 -11.90 33.09 -24.99
C ASN A 103 -12.41 31.63 -24.98
N LYS A 104 -13.71 31.49 -25.30
CA LYS A 104 -14.43 30.44 -26.09
C LYS A 104 -13.96 28.96 -25.97
N ILE A 105 -14.84 27.98 -25.77
CA ILE A 105 -16.00 27.61 -26.62
C ILE A 105 -17.13 27.00 -25.74
N PRO A 106 -18.42 27.28 -26.01
CA PRO A 106 -19.54 26.58 -25.38
C PRO A 106 -19.78 25.22 -26.06
N SER A 107 -19.81 24.14 -25.29
CA SER A 107 -20.50 22.91 -25.68
C SER A 107 -21.52 22.55 -24.60
N GLU A 108 -22.77 22.83 -24.90
CA GLU A 108 -23.95 22.38 -24.14
C GLU A 108 -24.10 20.87 -24.24
N SER A 109 -24.50 20.27 -23.10
CA SER A 109 -25.21 19.00 -22.86
C SER A 109 -24.91 17.79 -23.78
N GLU A 110 -24.72 16.59 -23.25
CA GLU A 110 -25.78 15.81 -22.62
C GLU A 110 -25.17 14.68 -21.76
N GLY A 111 -25.97 14.16 -20.84
CA GLY A 111 -25.54 13.33 -19.71
C GLY A 111 -24.69 12.12 -20.08
N GLU A 112 -23.48 12.09 -19.56
CA GLU A 112 -22.73 10.86 -19.37
C GLU A 112 -22.55 10.63 -17.88
N ALA A 113 -23.18 9.56 -17.38
CA ALA A 113 -23.05 9.10 -16.02
C ALA A 113 -21.57 8.88 -15.72
N ASN A 114 -21.01 9.73 -14.86
CA ASN A 114 -19.60 9.74 -14.50
C ASN A 114 -19.22 8.37 -13.91
N PRO A 115 -18.41 7.53 -14.58
CA PRO A 115 -18.13 6.16 -14.13
C PRO A 115 -17.46 6.13 -12.75
N GLN A 116 -16.73 7.20 -12.41
CA GLN A 116 -16.05 7.38 -11.13
C GLN A 116 -17.02 7.56 -9.95
N GLY A 117 -18.18 8.19 -10.18
CA GLY A 117 -19.21 8.37 -9.14
C GLY A 117 -19.93 7.08 -8.79
N ILE A 118 -20.08 6.17 -9.75
CA ILE A 118 -20.68 4.85 -9.56
C ILE A 118 -19.69 3.93 -8.81
N ILE A 119 -18.41 3.97 -9.17
CA ILE A 119 -17.36 3.18 -8.49
C ILE A 119 -17.23 3.60 -7.01
N ASN A 120 -17.18 4.90 -6.71
CA ASN A 120 -17.02 5.38 -5.33
C ASN A 120 -18.23 5.02 -4.44
N LYS A 121 -19.44 5.07 -4.97
CA LYS A 121 -20.67 4.73 -4.23
C LYS A 121 -20.81 3.23 -3.96
N THR A 122 -20.40 2.38 -4.89
CA THR A 122 -20.40 0.91 -4.72
C THR A 122 -19.30 0.46 -3.77
N ILE A 123 -18.13 1.11 -3.78
CA ILE A 123 -17.02 0.81 -2.87
C ILE A 123 -17.39 1.15 -1.41
N GLU A 124 -18.06 2.29 -1.17
CA GLU A 124 -18.51 2.67 0.19
C GLU A 124 -19.55 1.71 0.77
N SER A 125 -20.50 1.21 -0.04
CA SER A 125 -21.49 0.23 0.42
C SER A 125 -20.85 -1.10 0.81
N ASP A 126 -19.90 -1.57 0.01
CA ASP A 126 -19.21 -2.84 0.25
C ASP A 126 -18.33 -2.77 1.52
N PHE A 127 -17.73 -1.62 1.82
CA PHE A 127 -16.95 -1.43 3.05
C PHE A 127 -17.79 -1.40 4.34
N SER A 128 -19.02 -0.85 4.27
CA SER A 128 -19.94 -0.87 5.41
C SER A 128 -20.30 -2.31 5.79
N ASP A 129 -20.59 -3.16 4.79
CA ASP A 129 -20.95 -4.55 4.99
C ASP A 129 -19.75 -5.38 5.50
N LEU A 130 -18.53 -5.08 5.00
CA LEU A 130 -17.29 -5.70 5.47
C LEU A 130 -16.99 -5.37 6.94
N THR A 131 -17.21 -4.13 7.36
CA THR A 131 -16.93 -3.69 8.72
C THR A 131 -18.01 -4.13 9.71
N ALA A 132 -19.23 -4.46 9.28
CA ALA A 132 -20.30 -4.95 10.16
C ALA A 132 -19.92 -6.21 10.96
N VAL A 133 -19.05 -7.06 10.42
CA VAL A 133 -18.61 -8.32 11.05
C VAL A 133 -17.45 -8.10 12.04
N LEU A 134 -16.82 -6.92 12.00
CA LEU A 134 -15.67 -6.57 12.82
C LEU A 134 -16.11 -5.97 14.16
N THR A 135 -15.38 -6.31 15.24
CA THR A 135 -15.54 -5.61 16.54
C THR A 135 -14.92 -4.22 16.46
N ASP A 136 -15.27 -3.30 17.37
CA ASP A 136 -14.75 -1.91 17.35
C ASP A 136 -13.22 -1.83 17.24
N LYS A 137 -12.48 -2.64 18.00
CA LYS A 137 -11.01 -2.71 17.92
C LYS A 137 -10.48 -3.23 16.58
N GLN A 138 -11.24 -4.10 15.91
CA GLN A 138 -10.90 -4.62 14.58
C GLN A 138 -11.24 -3.61 13.48
N LYS A 139 -12.31 -2.82 13.67
CA LYS A 139 -12.67 -1.69 12.80
C LYS A 139 -11.61 -0.60 12.87
N VAL A 140 -11.18 -0.20 14.07
CA VAL A 140 -10.07 0.75 14.28
C VAL A 140 -8.82 0.30 13.52
N TRP A 141 -8.44 -0.98 13.65
CA TRP A 141 -7.33 -1.50 12.86
C TRP A 141 -7.60 -1.47 11.35
N PHE A 142 -8.81 -1.83 10.90
CA PHE A 142 -9.18 -1.83 9.50
C PHE A 142 -9.13 -0.43 8.90
N ASP A 143 -9.73 0.55 9.56
CA ASP A 143 -9.77 1.94 9.15
C ASP A 143 -8.35 2.49 9.04
N TYR A 144 -7.54 2.32 10.08
CA TYR A 144 -6.17 2.83 10.03
C TYR A 144 -5.26 2.07 9.08
N ALA A 145 -5.30 0.74 9.05
CA ALA A 145 -4.35 -0.04 8.26
C ALA A 145 -4.74 -0.17 6.78
N ILE A 146 -6.05 -0.17 6.48
CA ILE A 146 -6.58 -0.43 5.14
C ILE A 146 -7.08 0.87 4.49
N VAL A 147 -7.83 1.70 5.22
CA VAL A 147 -8.37 2.96 4.67
C VAL A 147 -7.31 4.05 4.67
N GLU A 148 -6.66 4.29 5.81
CA GLU A 148 -5.61 5.30 5.98
C GLU A 148 -4.21 4.79 5.61
N GLY A 149 -4.01 3.47 5.46
CA GLY A 149 -2.75 2.86 5.02
C GLY A 149 -1.60 2.88 6.05
N LEU A 150 -1.90 3.15 7.32
CA LEU A 150 -0.91 3.18 8.41
C LEU A 150 -0.32 1.79 8.68
N SER A 151 0.96 1.76 9.03
CA SER A 151 1.61 0.55 9.52
C SER A 151 1.08 0.17 10.90
N ASN A 152 1.20 -1.12 11.26
CA ASN A 152 0.81 -1.58 12.60
C ASN A 152 1.59 -0.87 13.72
N GLN A 153 2.78 -0.33 13.41
CA GLN A 153 3.58 0.43 14.36
C GLN A 153 3.01 1.84 14.55
N GLU A 154 2.69 2.55 13.46
CA GLU A 154 2.05 3.87 13.53
C GLU A 154 0.69 3.80 14.22
N ILE A 155 -0.08 2.72 13.99
CA ILE A 155 -1.34 2.47 14.71
C ILE A 155 -1.10 2.28 16.21
N ALA A 156 -0.05 1.54 16.58
CA ALA A 156 0.29 1.33 17.99
C ALA A 156 0.66 2.65 18.68
N GLU A 157 1.41 3.51 18.00
CA GLU A 157 1.80 4.84 18.48
C GLU A 157 0.60 5.79 18.56
N LYS A 158 -0.25 5.83 17.53
CA LYS A 158 -1.46 6.67 17.46
C LYS A 158 -2.49 6.32 18.54
N GLU A 159 -2.73 5.03 18.74
CA GLU A 159 -3.69 4.52 19.74
C GLU A 159 -3.08 4.30 21.13
N GLN A 160 -1.78 4.54 21.30
CA GLN A 160 -1.03 4.32 22.56
C GLN A 160 -1.17 2.88 23.12
N ILE A 161 -1.18 1.90 22.23
CA ILE A 161 -1.30 0.47 22.56
C ILE A 161 -0.04 -0.29 22.15
N SER A 162 0.11 -1.51 22.64
CA SER A 162 1.26 -2.34 22.25
C SER A 162 1.14 -2.81 20.79
N LEU A 163 2.29 -2.90 20.10
CA LEU A 163 2.38 -3.46 18.75
C LEU A 163 1.77 -4.88 18.67
N GLU A 164 1.86 -5.65 19.76
CA GLU A 164 1.26 -6.99 19.85
C GLU A 164 -0.27 -6.95 19.87
N ALA A 165 -0.87 -5.97 20.54
CA ALA A 165 -2.32 -5.77 20.54
C ALA A 165 -2.82 -5.44 19.13
N VAL A 166 -2.14 -4.54 18.41
CA VAL A 166 -2.46 -4.21 17.01
C VAL A 166 -2.35 -5.43 16.11
N LYS A 167 -1.28 -6.23 16.25
CA LYS A 167 -1.11 -7.48 15.51
C LYS A 167 -2.22 -8.49 15.82
N SER A 168 -2.69 -8.56 17.07
CA SER A 168 -3.82 -9.42 17.46
C SER A 168 -5.13 -8.97 16.81
N TRP A 169 -5.39 -7.66 16.76
CA TRP A 169 -6.55 -7.08 16.06
C TRP A 169 -6.47 -7.38 14.56
N ALA A 170 -5.31 -7.15 13.94
CA ALA A 170 -5.04 -7.45 12.53
C ALA A 170 -5.30 -8.93 12.19
N LYS A 171 -4.76 -9.84 13.01
CA LYS A 171 -4.93 -11.29 12.80
C LYS A 171 -6.40 -11.71 12.88
N SER A 172 -7.12 -11.19 13.88
CA SER A 172 -8.52 -11.51 14.08
C SER A 172 -9.42 -10.91 12.99
N ALA A 173 -9.16 -9.67 12.58
CA ALA A 173 -9.86 -9.00 11.49
C ALA A 173 -9.65 -9.74 10.16
N LYS A 174 -8.40 -10.03 9.77
CA LYS A 174 -8.08 -10.78 8.55
C LYS A 174 -8.74 -12.16 8.51
N ARG A 175 -8.78 -12.87 9.65
CA ARG A 175 -9.46 -14.17 9.73
C ARG A 175 -10.97 -14.04 9.45
N LYS A 176 -11.62 -13.01 9.99
CA LYS A 176 -13.04 -12.77 9.75
C LYS A 176 -13.30 -12.39 8.29
N LEU A 177 -12.52 -11.44 7.76
CA LEU A 177 -12.62 -11.01 6.36
C LEU A 177 -12.40 -12.18 5.38
N ARG A 178 -11.45 -13.07 5.66
CA ARG A 178 -11.21 -14.25 4.82
C ARG A 178 -12.36 -15.27 4.86
N ASN A 179 -13.11 -15.31 5.96
CA ASN A 179 -14.25 -16.21 6.13
C ASN A 179 -15.57 -15.60 5.64
N LEU A 180 -15.58 -14.34 5.17
CA LEU A 180 -16.70 -13.88 4.35
C LEU A 180 -16.62 -14.64 3.02
N ASP A 181 -17.63 -15.43 2.71
CA ASP A 181 -17.77 -16.04 1.39
C ASP A 181 -18.01 -14.92 0.38
N TRP A 182 -16.97 -14.64 -0.41
CA TRP A 182 -16.98 -13.65 -1.49
C TRP A 182 -17.84 -14.09 -2.69
N GLU A 183 -18.41 -15.30 -2.65
CA GLU A 183 -19.19 -15.93 -3.74
C GLU A 183 -20.71 -15.84 -3.58
N LYS A 184 -21.23 -15.06 -2.61
CA LYS A 184 -22.66 -14.71 -2.61
C LYS A 184 -22.89 -13.39 -3.35
N GLN A 185 -22.77 -13.41 -4.67
CA GLN A 185 -23.45 -12.50 -5.58
C GLN A 185 -24.25 -13.30 -6.61
#